data_AF-A0A948YWC4-F1
#
_entry.id   AF-A0A948YWC4-F1
#
_cell.length_a   1.000
_cell.length_b   1.000
_cell.length_c   1.000
_cell.angle_alpha   90.00
_cell.angle_beta   90.00
_cell.angle_gamma   90.00
#
_symmetry.space_group_name_H-M   'P 1'
#
loop_
_entity.id
_entity.type
_entity.pdbx_description
1 polymer ?
#
loop_
_entity_poly.entity_id
_entity_poly.type
_entity_poly.pdbx_seq_one_letter_code
_entity_poly.pdbx_strand_id
1 'polypeptide(L)' 'MKLRLVMWILVIAMVPVLSGCGGGGAEVRSEVTSVTTGQQLMDLKKALDIGAMTRDEYDREREKILDKD' A
#
# COMPACT_ATOMS: atom_id res chain seq x y z
N MET A 1 -5.47 -7.81 54.53
CA MET A 1 -5.82 -6.49 53.95
C MET A 1 -4.86 -6.05 52.84
N LYS A 2 -3.57 -6.34 52.93
CA LYS A 2 -2.54 -5.98 51.93
C LYS A 2 -2.79 -6.60 50.55
N LEU A 3 -3.29 -7.85 50.52
CA LEU A 3 -3.63 -8.57 49.28
C LEU A 3 -4.87 -8.02 48.56
N ARG A 4 -5.80 -7.41 49.31
CA ARG A 4 -6.99 -6.74 48.74
C ARG A 4 -6.57 -5.45 48.04
N LEU A 5 -5.66 -4.66 48.64
CA LEU A 5 -5.10 -3.46 48.03
C LEU A 5 -4.33 -3.75 46.73
N VAL A 6 -3.53 -4.84 46.71
CA VAL A 6 -2.79 -5.28 45.51
C VAL A 6 -3.73 -5.63 44.36
N MET A 7 -4.87 -6.26 44.67
CA MET A 7 -5.89 -6.61 43.68
C MET A 7 -6.58 -5.39 43.05
N TRP A 8 -6.79 -4.31 43.82
CA TRP A 8 -7.34 -3.05 43.30
C TRP A 8 -6.36 -2.26 42.43
N ILE A 9 -5.06 -2.30 42.75
CA ILE A 9 -3.99 -1.64 41.96
C ILE A 9 -3.83 -2.30 40.58
N LEU A 10 -4.02 -3.62 40.49
CA LEU A 10 -3.85 -4.37 39.25
C LEU A 10 -4.96 -4.09 38.21
N VAL A 11 -6.15 -3.69 38.65
CA VAL A 11 -7.30 -3.37 37.77
C VAL A 11 -7.17 -1.97 37.14
N ILE A 12 -6.49 -1.03 37.80
CA ILE A 12 -6.32 0.36 37.33
C ILE A 12 -5.17 0.50 36.32
N ALA A 13 -4.27 -0.49 36.23
CA ALA A 13 -3.14 -0.47 35.31
C ALA A 13 -3.51 -0.77 33.82
N MET A 14 -4.78 -1.02 33.51
CA MET A 14 -5.21 -1.49 32.18
C MET A 14 -5.82 -0.40 31.27
N VAL A 15 -5.68 0.88 31.60
CA VAL A 15 -6.08 2.00 30.72
C VAL A 15 -5.04 3.12 30.86
N PRO A 16 -4.17 3.36 29.85
CA PRO A 16 -4.62 3.89 28.56
C PRO A 16 -3.91 3.30 27.34
N VAL A 17 -4.66 2.68 26.42
CA VAL A 17 -4.18 2.25 25.08
C VAL A 17 -4.38 3.35 24.02
N LEU A 18 -4.67 4.60 24.41
CA LEU A 18 -5.16 5.64 23.49
C LEU A 18 -4.36 6.95 23.48
N SER A 19 -3.08 6.93 23.79
CA SER A 19 -2.23 8.12 23.62
C SER A 19 -0.82 7.71 23.23
N GLY A 20 -0.61 7.35 21.96
CA GLY A 20 0.74 6.96 21.52
C GLY A 20 0.91 6.44 20.10
N CYS A 21 0.21 7.00 19.11
CA CYS A 21 0.78 7.18 17.75
C CYS A 21 -0.06 8.19 16.95
N GLY A 22 -0.22 9.39 17.51
CA GLY A 22 -0.39 10.59 16.69
C GLY A 22 1.01 10.99 16.25
N GLY A 23 1.44 10.54 15.07
CA GLY A 23 2.79 10.74 14.57
C GLY A 23 2.81 10.81 13.06
N GLY A 24 2.63 12.03 12.54
CA GLY A 24 3.12 12.43 11.23
C GLY A 24 2.31 11.90 10.05
N GLY A 25 1.54 12.80 9.44
CA GLY A 25 1.09 12.66 8.06
C GLY A 25 2.30 12.60 7.11
N ALA A 26 2.88 11.41 7.00
CA ALA A 26 3.47 11.00 5.76
C ALA A 26 2.35 10.29 5.01
N GLU A 27 1.73 10.99 4.06
CA GLU A 27 1.19 10.29 2.89
C GLU A 27 2.41 9.68 2.22
N VAL A 28 2.84 8.52 2.73
CA VAL A 28 3.81 7.68 2.04
C VAL A 28 3.05 7.22 0.82
N ARG A 29 3.10 8.02 -0.25
CA ARG A 29 3.02 7.49 -1.60
C ARG A 29 4.22 6.57 -1.73
N SER A 30 4.09 5.39 -1.16
CA SER A 30 4.82 4.22 -1.57
C SER A 30 4.35 3.94 -2.98
N GLU A 31 4.79 4.76 -3.93
CA GLU A 31 4.97 4.31 -5.30
C GLU A 31 6.10 3.28 -5.25
N VAL A 32 5.84 2.13 -4.64
CA VAL A 32 6.56 0.89 -4.96
C VAL A 32 6.01 0.45 -6.32
N THR A 33 6.14 1.32 -7.31
CA THR A 33 6.04 0.95 -8.71
C THR A 33 7.44 0.46 -9.07
N SER A 34 7.90 -0.60 -8.41
CA SER A 34 9.13 -1.32 -8.75
C SER A 34 8.87 -2.27 -9.93
N VAL A 35 8.00 -1.88 -10.84
CA VAL A 35 7.82 -2.54 -12.13
C VAL A 35 8.58 -1.73 -13.14
N THR A 36 9.63 -2.34 -13.68
CA THR A 36 10.39 -1.75 -14.77
C THR A 36 9.47 -1.48 -15.97
N THR A 37 9.78 -0.46 -16.75
CA THR A 37 9.11 -0.14 -18.02
C THR A 37 8.97 -1.39 -18.90
N GLY A 38 10.01 -2.23 -18.93
CA GLY A 38 10.00 -3.50 -19.65
C GLY A 38 8.90 -4.46 -19.18
N GLN A 39 8.67 -4.60 -17.87
CA GLN A 39 7.59 -5.44 -17.36
C GLN A 39 6.21 -4.88 -17.71
N GLN A 40 6.02 -3.56 -17.60
CA GLN A 40 4.75 -2.92 -17.96
C GLN A 40 4.42 -3.15 -19.44
N LEU A 41 5.41 -3.05 -20.32
CA LEU A 41 5.25 -3.33 -21.76
C LEU A 41 4.96 -4.80 -22.06
N MET A 42 5.57 -5.74 -21.31
CA MET A 42 5.30 -7.17 -21.45
C MET A 42 3.86 -7.53 -21.03
N ASP A 43 3.39 -6.97 -19.92
CA ASP A 43 2.03 -7.20 -19.44
C ASP A 43 1.00 -6.59 -20.40
N LEU A 44 1.27 -5.40 -20.92
CA LEU A 44 0.45 -4.76 -21.94
C LEU A 44 0.36 -5.62 -23.21
N LYS A 45 1.48 -6.19 -23.67
CA LYS A 45 1.49 -7.10 -24.83
C LYS A 45 0.70 -8.38 -24.56
N LYS A 46 0.84 -8.95 -23.36
CA LYS A 46 0.10 -10.16 -22.97
C LYS A 46 -1.40 -9.91 -22.98
N ALA A 47 -1.85 -8.74 -22.53
CA ALA A 47 -3.27 -8.37 -22.55
C ALA A 47 -3.81 -8.25 -23.99
N LEU A 48 -3.02 -7.74 -24.94
CA LEU A 48 -3.37 -7.74 -26.36
C LEU A 48 -3.44 -9.18 -26.92
N ASP A 49 -2.45 -10.02 -26.59
CA ASP A 49 -2.36 -11.39 -27.10
C ASP A 49 -3.52 -12.28 -26.64
N ILE A 50 -4.03 -12.07 -25.42
CA ILE A 50 -5.23 -12.78 -24.91
C ILE A 50 -6.55 -12.15 -25.39
N GLY A 51 -6.50 -11.06 -26.18
CA GLY A 51 -7.68 -10.34 -26.65
C GLY A 51 -8.40 -9.53 -25.57
N ALA A 52 -7.74 -9.24 -24.44
CA ALA A 52 -8.30 -8.40 -23.38
C ALA A 52 -8.29 -6.91 -23.72
N MET A 53 -7.54 -6.50 -24.75
CA MET A 53 -7.53 -5.14 -25.30
C MET A 53 -7.41 -5.17 -26.81
N THR A 54 -7.82 -4.08 -27.45
CA THR A 54 -7.66 -3.85 -28.89
C THR A 54 -6.27 -3.33 -29.23
N ARG A 55 -5.88 -3.41 -30.51
CA ARG A 55 -4.59 -2.87 -30.99
C ARG A 55 -4.46 -1.37 -30.70
N ASP A 56 -5.53 -0.61 -30.91
CA ASP A 56 -5.51 0.85 -30.70
C ASP A 56 -5.33 1.21 -29.23
N GLU A 57 -5.90 0.43 -28.31
CA GLU A 57 -5.69 0.59 -26.88
C GLU A 57 -4.27 0.23 -26.46
N TYR A 58 -3.73 -0.86 -27.01
CA TYR A 58 -2.34 -1.25 -26.82
C TYR A 58 -1.39 -0.13 -27.23
N ASP A 59 -1.54 0.43 -28.43
CA ASP A 59 -0.60 1.44 -28.93
C ASP A 59 -0.64 2.73 -28.10
N ARG A 60 -1.84 3.20 -27.70
CA ARG A 60 -1.99 4.36 -26.82
C ARG A 60 -1.33 4.14 -25.45
N GLU A 61 -1.52 2.98 -24.85
CA GLU A 61 -0.97 2.71 -23.52
C GLU A 61 0.54 2.47 -23.58
N ARG A 62 1.02 1.85 -24.67
CA ARG A 62 2.45 1.67 -24.95
C ARG A 62 3.18 3.01 -25.04
N GLU A 63 2.59 3.96 -25.75
CA GLU A 63 3.13 5.32 -25.90
C GLU A 63 3.18 6.04 -24.55
N LYS A 64 2.11 5.99 -23.75
CA LYS A 64 2.10 6.59 -22.39
C LYS A 64 3.16 6.02 -21.46
N ILE A 65 3.45 4.72 -21.57
CA ILE A 65 4.48 4.06 -20.76
C ILE A 65 5.87 4.54 -21.19
N LEU A 66 6.11 4.64 -22.50
CA LEU A 66 7.40 5.10 -23.05
C LEU A 66 7.66 6.59 -22.87
N ASP A 67 6.62 7.41 -22.84
CA ASP A 67 6.72 8.87 -22.63
C ASP A 67 6.94 9.25 -21.15
N LYS A 68 6.76 8.30 -20.23
CA LYS A 68 6.94 8.49 -18.78
C LYS A 68 8.36 8.20 -18.29
N ASP A 69 9.23 7.60 -19.11
CA ASP A 69 10.63 7.28 -18.80
C ASP A 69 11.61 8.22 -19.51
#